data_AF-A0A3P8CVA1-F1
#
_entry.id   AF-A0A3P8CVA1-F1
#
_cell.length_a   1.000
_cell.length_b   1.000
_cell.length_c   1.000
_cell.angle_alpha   90.00
_cell.angle_beta   90.00
_cell.angle_gamma   90.00
#
_symmetry.space_group_name_H-M   'P 1'
#
loop_
_entity.id
_entity.type
_entity.pdbx_description
1 polymer ?
#
loop_
_entity_poly.entity_id
_entity_poly.type
_entity_poly.pdbx_seq_one_letter_code
_entity_poly.pdbx_strand_id
1 'polypeptide(L)'
;MIVFVLLFLGPYFEATPSCILSAIIVVALKNVLTQPKKLPYLWNTYKPDFFLFTVTFLGTIILDVTYGLLVGLISCLIVLTERQRSIKLLELCNISGTELYVHKHYEVS
;
A
#
# COMPACT_ATOMS: atom_id res chain seq x y z
N MET A 1 -19.32 22.18 -21.31
CA MET A 1 -17.91 22.54 -21.53
C MET A 1 -17.09 21.35 -22.07
N ILE A 2 -16.98 20.21 -21.36
CA ILE A 2 -16.26 19.01 -21.84
C ILE A 2 -16.79 18.50 -23.19
N VAL A 3 -18.11 18.42 -23.38
CA VAL A 3 -18.71 17.95 -24.64
C VAL A 3 -18.33 18.85 -25.84
N PHE A 4 -18.20 20.16 -25.60
CA PHE A 4 -17.78 21.11 -26.64
C PHE A 4 -16.31 20.92 -27.01
N VAL A 5 -15.45 20.70 -26.00
CA VAL A 5 -14.03 20.35 -26.21
C VAL A 5 -13.90 19.02 -26.94
N LEU A 6 -14.69 18.00 -26.59
CA LEU A 6 -14.70 16.70 -27.27
C LEU A 6 -15.24 16.77 -28.69
N LEU A 7 -16.17 17.67 -29.01
CA LEU A 7 -16.66 17.84 -30.39
C LEU A 7 -15.62 18.55 -31.28
N PHE A 8 -14.89 19.52 -30.71
CA PHE A 8 -13.88 20.30 -31.44
C PHE A 8 -12.54 19.56 -31.58
N LEU A 9 -12.09 18.86 -30.53
CA LEU A 9 -10.87 18.03 -30.54
C LEU A 9 -11.15 16.56 -30.92
N GLY A 10 -12.41 16.12 -30.95
CA GLY A 10 -12.83 14.78 -31.35
C GLY A 10 -12.19 14.27 -32.64
N PRO A 11 -12.17 15.04 -33.76
CA PRO A 11 -11.51 14.61 -34.99
C PRO A 11 -9.96 14.56 -34.89
N TYR A 12 -9.36 15.21 -33.89
CA TYR A 12 -7.92 15.14 -33.60
C TYR A 12 -7.54 13.95 -32.69
N PHE A 13 -8.53 13.29 -32.08
CA PHE A 13 -8.35 12.18 -31.14
C PHE A 13 -8.61 10.80 -31.77
N GLU A 14 -8.45 10.58 -33.07
CA GLU A 14 -8.55 9.20 -33.59
C GLU A 14 -7.32 8.36 -33.23
N ALA A 15 -6.10 8.90 -33.43
CA ALA A 15 -4.85 8.18 -33.13
C ALA A 15 -4.23 8.55 -31.77
N THR A 16 -4.52 9.76 -31.28
CA THR A 16 -3.86 10.35 -30.09
C THR A 16 -4.31 9.80 -28.72
N PRO A 17 -5.59 9.44 -28.47
CA PRO A 17 -6.05 9.13 -27.11
C PRO A 17 -5.55 7.78 -26.62
N SER A 18 -5.30 6.81 -27.50
CA SER A 18 -4.74 5.50 -27.14
C SER A 18 -3.30 5.63 -26.63
N CYS A 19 -2.50 6.49 -27.26
CA CYS A 19 -1.14 6.82 -26.84
C CYS A 19 -1.13 7.49 -25.46
N ILE A 20 -2.03 8.46 -25.25
CA ILE A 20 -2.15 9.17 -23.97
C ILE A 20 -2.69 8.23 -22.88
N LEU A 21 -3.69 7.38 -23.18
CA LEU A 21 -4.19 6.38 -22.22
C LEU A 21 -3.07 5.44 -21.78
N SER A 22 -2.29 4.94 -22.74
CA SER A 22 -1.15 4.06 -22.45
C SER A 22 -0.12 4.76 -21.57
N ALA A 23 0.24 6.00 -21.91
CA ALA A 23 1.17 6.81 -21.10
C ALA A 23 0.64 7.02 -19.67
N ILE A 24 -0.65 7.33 -19.50
CA ILE A 24 -1.28 7.50 -18.18
C ILE A 24 -1.23 6.18 -17.39
N ILE A 25 -1.57 5.05 -18.01
CA ILE A 25 -1.51 3.73 -17.36
C ILE A 25 -0.08 3.41 -16.93
N VAL A 26 0.91 3.62 -17.81
CA VAL A 26 2.33 3.36 -17.50
C VAL A 26 2.84 4.26 -16.38
N VAL A 27 2.47 5.55 -16.36
CA VAL A 27 2.83 6.47 -15.28
C VAL A 27 2.17 6.06 -13.96
N ALA A 28 0.90 5.66 -13.98
CA ALA A 28 0.19 5.15 -12.81
C ALA A 28 0.84 3.87 -12.28
N LEU A 29 1.14 2.91 -13.15
CA LEU A 29 1.85 1.68 -12.82
C LEU A 29 3.25 1.98 -12.27
N LYS A 30 4.01 2.88 -12.89
CA LYS A 30 5.32 3.31 -12.41
C LYS A 30 5.21 3.90 -11.00
N ASN A 31 4.22 4.74 -10.74
CA ASN A 31 4.01 5.31 -9.42
C ASN A 31 3.73 4.21 -8.37
N VAL A 32 2.88 3.24 -8.70
CA VAL A 32 2.57 2.08 -7.85
C VAL A 32 3.78 1.17 -7.62
N LEU A 33 4.54 0.85 -8.67
CA LEU A 33 5.77 0.03 -8.60
C LEU A 33 6.94 0.73 -7.90
N THR A 34 6.90 2.05 -7.79
CA THR A 34 7.92 2.82 -7.06
C THR A 34 7.61 2.89 -5.56
N GLN A 35 6.37 2.60 -5.13
CA GLN A 35 6.00 2.47 -3.71
C GLN A 35 6.86 1.43 -2.95
N PRO A 36 7.00 0.16 -3.42
CA PRO A 36 7.89 -0.81 -2.79
C PRO A 36 9.37 -0.45 -2.95
N LYS A 37 9.72 0.39 -3.93
CA LYS A 37 11.11 0.83 -4.17
C LYS A 37 11.54 2.00 -3.27
N LYS A 38 10.59 2.69 -2.60
CA LYS A 38 10.84 3.59 -1.46
C LYS A 38 10.94 2.84 -0.12
N LEU A 39 10.67 1.54 -0.12
CA LEU A 39 10.78 0.63 1.00
C LEU A 39 12.20 0.10 1.35
N PRO A 40 13.32 0.31 0.62
CA PRO A 40 14.62 -0.22 1.05
C PRO A 40 15.11 0.41 2.37
N TYR A 41 14.60 1.59 2.73
CA TYR A 41 14.82 2.19 4.05
C TYR A 41 14.03 1.47 5.18
N LEU A 42 12.93 0.79 4.85
CA LEU A 42 12.09 0.03 5.79
C LEU A 42 12.35 -1.49 5.74
N TRP A 43 13.12 -1.96 4.76
CA TRP A 43 13.42 -3.35 4.47
C TRP A 43 14.15 -4.07 5.62
N ASN A 44 14.85 -3.31 6.46
CA ASN A 44 15.49 -3.89 7.64
C ASN A 44 14.49 -4.19 8.78
N THR A 45 13.27 -3.63 8.74
CA THR A 45 12.30 -3.70 9.86
C THR A 45 11.12 -4.62 9.57
N TYR A 46 10.59 -4.69 8.33
CA TYR A 46 9.39 -5.48 8.04
C TYR A 46 9.43 -6.26 6.70
N LYS A 47 10.03 -7.45 6.74
CA LYS A 47 9.99 -8.47 5.66
C LYS A 47 8.58 -8.91 5.19
N PRO A 48 7.53 -9.03 6.04
CA PRO A 48 6.25 -9.58 5.58
C PRO A 48 5.48 -8.64 4.65
N ASP A 49 5.62 -7.32 4.79
CA ASP A 49 4.93 -6.34 3.96
C ASP A 49 5.38 -6.40 2.49
N PHE A 50 6.67 -6.65 2.22
CA PHE A 50 7.17 -6.85 0.87
C PHE A 50 6.65 -8.15 0.22
N PHE A 51 6.57 -9.22 1.00
CA PHE A 51 6.00 -10.48 0.54
C PHE A 51 4.52 -10.33 0.20
N LEU A 52 3.76 -9.63 1.04
CA LEU A 52 2.34 -9.33 0.83
C LEU A 52 2.10 -8.56 -0.48
N PHE A 53 2.92 -7.53 -0.72
CA PHE A 53 2.88 -6.74 -1.94
C PHE A 53 3.16 -7.61 -3.18
N THR A 54 4.21 -8.43 -3.11
CA THR A 54 4.62 -9.30 -4.22
C THR A 54 3.55 -10.32 -4.57
N VAL A 55 2.99 -11.00 -3.57
CA VAL A 55 1.93 -12.00 -3.76
C VAL A 55 0.67 -11.37 -4.36
N THR A 56 0.27 -10.18 -3.89
CA THR A 56 -0.92 -9.49 -4.40
C THR A 56 -0.71 -9.00 -5.83
N PHE A 57 0.45 -8.42 -6.12
CA PHE A 57 0.80 -7.95 -7.46
C PHE A 57 0.84 -9.09 -8.47
N LEU A 58 1.48 -10.21 -8.11
CA LEU A 58 1.55 -11.39 -8.97
C LEU A 58 0.16 -12.04 -9.13
N GLY A 59 -0.64 -12.07 -8.06
CA GLY A 59 -2.02 -12.52 -8.08
C GLY A 59 -2.90 -11.72 -9.03
N THR A 60 -2.83 -10.38 -9.00
CA THR A 60 -3.57 -9.49 -9.91
C THR A 60 -3.17 -9.70 -11.38
N ILE A 61 -1.89 -9.95 -11.68
CA ILE A 61 -1.43 -10.19 -13.05
C ILE A 61 -1.90 -11.54 -13.58
N ILE A 62 -1.92 -12.58 -12.74
CA ILE A 62 -2.21 -13.96 -13.16
C ILE A 62 -3.72 -14.27 -13.14
N LEU A 63 -4.45 -13.78 -12.13
CA LEU A 63 -5.82 -14.19 -11.82
C LEU A 63 -6.88 -13.14 -12.18
N ASP A 64 -6.51 -12.02 -12.80
CA ASP A 64 -7.34 -10.81 -12.96
C ASP A 64 -7.38 -9.91 -11.71
N VAL A 65 -7.61 -8.61 -11.93
CA VAL A 65 -7.66 -7.57 -10.88
C VAL A 65 -8.68 -7.92 -9.80
N THR A 66 -9.81 -8.52 -10.18
CA THR A 66 -10.89 -8.84 -9.25
C THR A 66 -10.47 -9.89 -8.22
N TYR A 67 -9.85 -10.99 -8.67
CA TYR A 67 -9.42 -12.06 -7.78
C TYR A 67 -8.14 -11.70 -7.03
N GLY A 68 -7.20 -10.99 -7.68
CA GLY A 68 -6.00 -10.49 -7.03
C GLY A 68 -6.30 -9.55 -5.86
N LEU A 69 -7.30 -8.68 -6.02
CA LEU A 69 -7.77 -7.80 -4.95
C LEU A 69 -8.38 -8.60 -3.78
N LEU A 70 -9.20 -9.62 -4.06
CA LEU A 70 -9.81 -10.44 -3.02
C LEU A 70 -8.76 -11.17 -2.18
N VAL A 71 -7.77 -11.79 -2.83
CA VAL A 71 -6.65 -12.46 -2.16
C VAL A 71 -5.79 -11.46 -1.37
N GLY A 72 -5.51 -10.28 -1.95
CA GLY A 72 -4.80 -9.19 -1.29
C GLY A 72 -5.52 -8.72 -0.02
N LEU A 73 -6.84 -8.54 -0.08
CA LEU A 73 -7.67 -8.14 1.05
C LEU A 73 -7.60 -9.15 2.20
N ILE A 74 -7.77 -10.44 1.90
CA ILE A 74 -7.71 -11.53 2.89
C ILE A 74 -6.33 -11.55 3.55
N SER A 75 -5.27 -11.46 2.74
CA SER A 75 -3.89 -11.46 3.24
C SER A 75 -3.60 -10.24 4.14
N CYS A 76 -4.12 -9.06 3.80
CA CYS A 76 -3.99 -7.84 4.58
C CYS A 76 -4.70 -7.97 5.94
N LEU A 77 -5.92 -8.53 5.99
CA LEU A 77 -6.64 -8.77 7.24
C LEU A 77 -5.88 -9.70 8.19
N ILE A 78 -5.25 -10.76 7.67
CA ILE A 78 -4.43 -11.68 8.45
C ILE A 78 -3.24 -10.94 9.06
N VAL A 79 -2.48 -10.21 8.24
CA VAL A 79 -1.31 -9.43 8.71
C VAL A 79 -1.71 -8.39 9.75
N LEU A 80 -2.81 -7.67 9.52
CA LEU A 80 -3.33 -6.69 10.47
C LEU A 80 -3.71 -7.34 11.79
N THR A 81 -4.34 -8.51 11.77
CA THR A 81 -4.69 -9.25 12.99
C THR A 81 -3.44 -9.63 13.79
N GLU A 82 -2.40 -10.14 13.12
CA GLU A 82 -1.12 -10.48 13.76
C GLU A 82 -0.40 -9.23 14.32
N ARG A 83 -0.44 -8.11 13.59
CA ARG A 83 0.07 -6.82 14.08
C ARG A 83 -0.67 -6.33 15.32
N GLN A 84 -2.00 -6.41 15.32
CA GLN A 84 -2.85 -6.02 16.44
C GLN A 84 -2.61 -6.89 17.67
N ARG A 85 -2.39 -8.20 17.50
CA ARG A 85 -2.00 -9.11 18.58
C ARG A 85 -0.69 -8.68 19.24
N SER A 86 0.30 -8.30 18.44
CA SER A 86 1.60 -7.84 18.95
C SER A 86 1.55 -6.47 19.64
N ILE A 87 0.54 -5.64 19.35
CA ILE A 87 0.38 -4.28 19.89
C ILE A 87 -0.38 -4.24 21.23
N LYS A 88 -1.09 -5.33 21.61
CA LYS A 88 -2.02 -5.32 22.75
C LYS A 88 -1.40 -5.43 24.15
N LEU A 89 -0.08 -5.62 24.31
CA LEU A 89 0.55 -5.84 25.62
C LEU A 89 1.62 -4.80 25.97
N LEU A 90 1.31 -3.52 25.77
CA LEU A 90 1.99 -2.47 26.54
C LEU A 90 1.22 -2.31 27.85
N GLU A 91 1.45 -3.21 28.79
CA GLU A 91 1.07 -2.99 30.18
C GLU A 91 1.78 -1.71 30.65
N LEU A 92 1.00 -0.64 30.84
CA LEU A 92 1.47 0.63 31.38
C LEU A 92 1.69 0.41 32.88
N CYS A 93 2.92 0.12 33.30
CA CYS A 93 3.26 0.08 34.71
C CYS A 93 3.33 1.50 35.26
N ASN A 94 2.57 1.75 36.33
CA ASN A 94 2.62 2.99 37.08
C ASN A 94 3.86 3.01 37.98
N ILE A 95 4.67 4.06 37.91
CA ILE A 95 5.83 4.25 38.78
C ILE A 95 5.30 4.74 40.13
N SER A 96 5.60 4.04 41.23
CA SER A 96 5.08 4.39 42.55
C SER A 96 5.50 5.81 42.96
N GLY A 97 4.52 6.72 43.05
CA GLY A 97 4.70 8.10 43.53
C GLY A 97 4.53 9.22 42.49
N THR A 98 4.24 8.92 41.22
CA THR A 98 4.05 9.93 40.16
C THR A 98 2.95 9.51 39.16
N GLU A 99 2.28 10.48 38.53
CA GLU A 99 1.19 10.28 37.55
C GLU A 99 1.70 9.86 36.15
N LEU A 100 2.93 9.35 36.06
CA LEU A 100 3.64 9.15 34.81
C LEU A 100 3.52 7.68 34.36
N TYR A 101 2.90 7.47 33.20
CA TYR A 101 2.80 6.14 32.58
C TYR A 101 3.93 5.98 31.56
N VAL A 102 4.86 5.07 31.81
CA VAL A 102 6.00 4.80 30.92
C VAL A 102 5.84 3.44 30.26
N HIS A 103 6.20 3.36 28.98
CA HIS A 103 6.34 2.08 28.29
C HIS A 103 7.56 1.33 28.83
N LYS A 104 7.39 0.05 29.17
CA LYS A 104 8.40 -0.87 29.76
C LYS A 104 9.70 -1.06 28.93
N HIS A 105 9.85 -0.40 27.78
CA HIS A 105 11.00 -0.54 26.88
C HIS A 105 12.18 0.39 27.22
N TYR A 106 12.13 1.10 28.35
CA TYR A 106 13.18 2.04 28.80
C TYR A 106 13.81 1.69 30.16
N GLU A 107 13.72 0.43 30.60
CA GLU A 107 14.24 0.00 31.92
C GLU A 107 15.57 -0.78 31.86
N VAL A 108 16.39 -0.61 30.81
CA VAL A 108 17.79 -1.05 30.84
C VAL A 108 18.69 -0.10 30.04
N SER A 109 19.11 1.00 30.65
CA SER A 109 20.42 1.66 30.43
C SER A 109 20.78 2.47 31.66
#